data_AF-A0A8T5J4W6-F1
#
_entry.id   AF-A0A8T5J4W6-F1
#
_cell.length_a   1.000
_cell.length_b   1.000
_cell.length_c   1.000
_cell.angle_alpha   90.00
_cell.angle_beta   90.00
_cell.angle_gamma   90.00
#
_symmetry.space_group_name_H-M   'P 1'
#
loop_
_entity.id
_entity.type
_entity.pdbx_description
1 polymer ?
#
loop_
_entity_poly.entity_id
_entity_poly.type
_entity_poly.pdbx_seq_one_letter_code
_entity_poly.pdbx_strand_id
1 'polypeptide(L)' 'MAKENKKLSEKEMTNKLRDLKIELLKNPTKKKSIKKEIARLLTMTHQGVPVKGNNQTKLGENK' A
#
# COMPACT_ATOMS: atom_id res chain seq x y z
N MET A 1 -6.64 -7.16 -25.65
CA MET A 1 -6.08 -5.83 -25.29
C MET A 1 -5.13 -6.00 -24.12
N ALA A 2 -3.83 -6.09 -24.38
CA ALA A 2 -2.83 -6.21 -23.32
C ALA A 2 -2.78 -4.87 -22.57
N LYS A 3 -3.17 -4.86 -21.29
CA LYS A 3 -2.89 -3.72 -20.40
C LYS A 3 -1.38 -3.70 -20.21
N GLU A 4 -0.70 -2.85 -20.98
CA GLU A 4 0.70 -2.51 -20.75
C GLU A 4 0.83 -2.11 -19.27
N ASN A 5 1.51 -2.95 -18.48
CA ASN A 5 1.91 -2.61 -17.13
C ASN A 5 2.99 -1.54 -17.24
N LYS A 6 2.58 -0.29 -17.51
CA LYS A 6 3.45 0.88 -17.41
C LYS A 6 4.02 0.88 -15.99
N LYS A 7 5.31 0.56 -15.87
CA LYS A 7 6.07 0.78 -14.63
C LYS A 7 5.93 2.27 -14.31
N LEU A 8 5.28 2.56 -13.18
CA LEU A 8 5.19 3.92 -12.68
C LEU A 8 6.60 4.38 -12.30
N SER A 9 6.95 5.62 -12.64
CA SER A 9 8.17 6.24 -12.14
C SER A 9 8.10 6.42 -10.62
N GLU A 10 9.26 6.53 -9.97
CA GLU A 10 9.34 6.79 -8.52
C GLU A 10 8.60 8.06 -8.10
N LYS A 11 8.66 9.10 -8.95
CA LYS A 11 7.95 10.37 -8.76
C LYS A 11 6.43 10.16 -8.77
N GLU A 12 5.92 9.40 -9.73
CA GLU A 12 4.48 9.11 -9.82
C GLU A 12 4.00 8.23 -8.67
N MET A 13 4.79 7.25 -8.24
CA MET A 13 4.48 6.42 -7.07
C MET A 13 4.43 7.25 -5.78
N THR A 14 5.37 8.17 -5.61
CA THR A 14 5.42 9.07 -4.44
C THR A 14 4.20 9.99 -4.40
N ASN A 15 3.81 10.56 -5.54
CA ASN A 15 2.61 11.38 -5.65
C ASN A 15 1.35 10.58 -5.30
N LYS A 16 1.20 9.37 -5.86
CA LYS A 16 0.06 8.49 -5.53
C LYS A 16 0.00 8.13 -4.05
N LEU A 17 1.14 7.85 -3.41
CA LEU A 17 1.19 7.58 -1.98
C LEU A 17 0.77 8.80 -1.15
N ARG A 18 1.16 10.01 -1.56
CA ARG A 18 0.75 11.26 -0.91
C ARG A 18 -0.76 11.46 -1.03
N ASP A 19 -1.31 11.27 -2.22
CA ASP A 19 -2.75 11.45 -2.48
C ASP A 19 -3.59 10.45 -1.67
N LEU A 20 -3.18 9.19 -1.63
CA LEU A 20 -3.84 8.16 -0.82
C LEU A 20 -3.77 8.47 0.68
N LYS A 21 -2.66 9.03 1.17
CA LYS A 21 -2.56 9.48 2.58
C LYS A 21 -3.51 10.63 2.87
N ILE A 22 -3.67 11.58 1.94
CA ILE A 22 -4.63 12.67 2.09
C ILE A 22 -6.06 12.14 2.05
N GLU A 23 -6.37 11.23 1.12
CA GLU A 23 -7.70 10.62 1.01
C GLU A 23 -8.07 9.81 2.26
N LEU A 24 -7.09 9.15 2.89
CA LEU A 24 -7.26 8.44 4.15
C LEU A 24 -7.77 9.36 5.27
N LEU A 25 -7.30 10.61 5.30
CA LEU A 25 -7.71 11.61 6.28
C LEU A 25 -9.08 12.21 5.93
N LYS A 26 -9.37 12.41 4.63
CA LYS A 26 -10.63 12.99 4.15
C LYS A 26 -11.81 12.01 4.21
N ASN A 27 -11.57 10.73 3.93
CA ASN A 27 -12.61 9.70 3.75
C ASN A 27 -12.39 8.50 4.68
N PRO A 28 -12.70 8.62 5.98
CA PRO A 28 -12.45 7.57 6.97
C PRO A 28 -13.21 6.26 6.67
N THR A 29 -14.34 6.32 5.96
CA THR A 29 -15.12 5.14 5.55
C THR A 29 -14.37 4.26 4.53
N LYS A 30 -13.46 4.84 3.75
CA LYS A 30 -12.62 4.13 2.76
C LYS A 30 -11.27 3.67 3.33
N LYS A 31 -11.06 3.77 4.64
CA LYS A 31 -9.79 3.46 5.31
C LYS A 31 -9.22 2.08 4.94
N LYS A 32 -10.08 1.06 4.81
CA LYS A 32 -9.66 -0.32 4.48
C LYS A 32 -9.15 -0.44 3.05
N SER A 33 -9.84 0.13 2.06
CA SER A 33 -9.43 0.07 0.66
C SER A 33 -8.17 0.90 0.42
N ILE A 34 -8.10 2.10 0.96
CA ILE A 34 -6.95 3.00 0.82
C ILE A 34 -5.69 2.37 1.43
N LYS A 35 -5.77 1.78 2.63
CA LYS A 35 -4.63 1.07 3.24
C LYS A 35 -4.13 -0.11 2.40
N LYS A 36 -5.05 -0.87 1.77
CA LYS A 36 -4.68 -1.97 0.87
C LYS A 36 -3.92 -1.46 -0.35
N GLU A 37 -4.35 -0.34 -0.94
CA GLU A 37 -3.66 0.24 -2.09
C GLU A 37 -2.28 0.81 -1.72
N ILE A 38 -2.16 1.47 -0.57
CA ILE A 38 -0.86 1.91 -0.04
C ILE A 38 0.07 0.71 0.15
N ALA A 39 -0.41 -0.38 0.75
CA ALA A 39 0.37 -1.59 0.93
C ALA A 39 0.79 -2.21 -0.41
N ARG A 40 -0.11 -2.24 -1.40
CA ARG A 40 0.19 -2.72 -2.75
C ARG A 40 1.31 -1.90 -3.40
N LEU A 41 1.21 -0.56 -3.36
CA LEU A 41 2.21 0.34 -3.92
C LEU A 41 3.57 0.16 -3.24
N LEU A 42 3.60 0.07 -1.90
CA LEU A 42 4.83 -0.19 -1.16
C LEU A 42 5.41 -1.57 -1.50
N THR A 43 4.59 -2.61 -1.61
CA THR A 43 5.10 -3.93 -2.00
C THR A 43 5.69 -3.90 -3.41
N MET A 44 5.08 -3.18 -4.35
CA MET A 44 5.62 -3.02 -5.71
C MET A 44 6.97 -2.33 -5.74
N THR A 45 7.25 -1.37 -4.85
CA THR A 45 8.57 -0.74 -4.74
C THR A 45 9.61 -1.67 -4.10
N HIS A 46 9.17 -2.57 -3.21
CA HIS A 46 10.05 -3.48 -2.46
C HIS A 46 10.27 -4.85 -3.13
N GLN A 47 9.75 -5.10 -4.34
CA GLN A 47 9.91 -6.38 -5.06
C GLN A 47 11.37 -6.72 -5.46
N GLY A 48 12.37 -5.93 -5.06
CA GLY A 48 13.79 -6.28 -5.09
C GLY A 48 14.35 -6.82 -3.76
N VAL A 49 13.55 -6.90 -2.70
CA VAL A 49 13.96 -7.36 -1.37
C VAL A 49 13.03 -8.50 -0.94
N PRO A 50 13.54 -9.72 -0.64
CA PRO A 50 12.70 -10.81 -0.20
C PRO A 50 12.01 -10.43 1.12
N VAL A 51 10.70 -10.21 1.06
CA VAL A 51 9.86 -9.99 2.25
C VAL A 51 9.79 -11.32 2.99
N LYS A 52 10.70 -11.52 3.97
CA LYS A 52 10.48 -12.51 5.03
C LYS A 52 9.19 -12.11 5.74
N GLY A 53 8.14 -12.88 5.51
CA GLY A 53 6.83 -12.68 6.11
C GLY A 53 6.88 -12.84 7.62
N ASN A 54 7.14 -11.74 8.32
CA ASN A 54 6.78 -11.59 9.73
C ASN A 54 5.69 -10.53 9.79
N ASN A 55 4.43 -10.97 9.80
CA ASN A 55 3.32 -10.28 10.47
C ASN A 55 2.11 -11.22 10.52
N GLN A 56 2.21 -12.22 11.40
CA GLN A 56 1.03 -12.69 12.12
C GLN A 56 0.61 -11.56 13.05
N THR A 57 -0.46 -10.87 12.73
CA THR A 57 -1.18 -10.01 13.68
C THR A 57 -1.80 -10.93 14.72
N LYS A 58 -1.19 -11.09 15.90
CA LYS A 58 -1.89 -11.64 17.07
C LYS A 58 -2.72 -10.51 17.69
N LEU A 59 -4.02 -10.55 17.45
CA LEU A 59 -5.04 -9.91 18.26
C LEU A 59 -5.30 -10.83 19.47
N GLY A 60 -5.25 -10.31 20.70
CA GLY A 60 -5.47 -11.04 21.96
C GLY A 60 -4.20 -11.73 22.47
N GLU A 61 -3.81 -11.68 23.75
CA GLU A 61 -4.63 -11.73 24.96
C GLU A 61 -4.06 -10.78 26.02
N ASN A 62 -4.94 -10.05 26.70
CA ASN A 62 -4.62 -9.43 27.99
C ASN A 62 -4.42 -10.55 29.03
N LYS A 63 -3.34 -10.46 29.80
CA LYS A 63 -3.19 -11.15 31.08
C LYS A 63 -3.09 -10.11 32.18
#